data_AF-A0A133UWC9-F1
#
_entry.id   AF-A0A133UWC9-F1
#
_cell.length_a   1.000
_cell.length_b   1.000
_cell.length_c   1.000
_cell.angle_alpha   90.00
_cell.angle_beta   90.00
_cell.angle_gamma   90.00
#
_symmetry.space_group_name_H-M   'P 1'
#
loop_
_entity.id
_entity.type
_entity.pdbx_description
1 polymer ?
#
loop_
_entity_poly.entity_id
_entity_poly.type
_entity_poly.pdbx_seq_one_letter_code
_entity_poly.pdbx_strand_id
1 'polypeptide(L)'
;MQFKGLEKNSLIEWPGKAVTLTYTGGCNFRCPYCQNKDLVLDPEKIPSIDGEEIIEHLNSKKKWLDGLMVSGGEPTIHRPLLNFVQ
;
A
#
# COMPACT_ATOMS: atom_id res chain seq x y z
N MET A 1 1.98 -7.29 8.25
CA MET A 1 3.14 -6.60 7.60
C MET A 1 2.98 -5.10 7.78
N GLN A 2 4.03 -4.29 7.64
CA GLN A 2 3.95 -2.85 7.83
C GLN A 2 3.86 -2.11 6.48
N PHE A 3 3.05 -1.05 6.45
CA PHE A 3 2.89 -0.16 5.29
C PHE A 3 3.39 1.24 5.64
N LYS A 4 3.71 2.04 4.62
CA LYS A 4 4.27 3.39 4.71
C LYS A 4 3.30 4.47 4.21
N GLY A 5 2.10 4.09 3.80
CA GLY A 5 1.08 5.02 3.35
C GLY A 5 -0.25 4.32 3.17
N LEU A 6 -1.32 5.08 3.38
CA LEU A 6 -2.70 4.64 3.27
C LEU A 6 -3.53 5.78 2.66
N GLU A 7 -4.02 5.58 1.45
CA GLU A 7 -5.08 6.38 0.86
C GLU A 7 -6.39 5.60 1.04
N LYS A 8 -7.28 6.16 1.87
CA LYS A 8 -8.46 5.42 2.36
C LYS A 8 -9.46 5.16 1.26
N ASN A 9 -9.64 6.12 0.35
CA ASN A 9 -10.57 5.97 -0.77
C ASN A 9 -9.92 6.49 -2.04
N SER A 10 -9.77 5.61 -3.02
CA SER A 10 -9.37 5.98 -4.36
C SER A 10 -10.27 5.36 -5.41
N LEU A 11 -10.43 6.09 -6.51
CA LEU A 11 -11.25 5.74 -7.67
C LEU A 11 -10.41 5.67 -8.96
N ILE A 12 -9.08 5.77 -8.84
CA ILE A 12 -8.18 5.99 -9.97
C ILE A 12 -7.43 4.70 -10.36
N GLU A 13 -6.92 3.96 -9.38
CA GLU A 13 -5.94 2.89 -9.61
C GLU A 13 -6.59 1.61 -10.12
N TRP A 14 -7.88 1.41 -9.85
CA TRP A 14 -8.65 0.29 -10.39
C TRP A 14 -9.87 0.81 -11.17
N PRO A 15 -9.87 0.70 -12.51
CA PRO A 15 -10.96 1.18 -13.35
C PRO A 15 -12.32 0.62 -12.93
N GLY A 16 -13.27 1.52 -12.65
CA GLY A 16 -14.64 1.16 -12.27
C GLY A 16 -14.79 0.61 -10.85
N LYS A 17 -13.77 0.76 -9.99
CA LYS A 17 -13.73 0.22 -8.63
C LYS A 17 -13.29 1.28 -7.62
N ALA A 18 -13.91 1.25 -6.45
CA ALA A 18 -13.49 2.06 -5.31
C ALA A 18 -12.58 1.23 -4.40
N VAL A 19 -11.34 1.67 -4.20
CA VAL A 19 -10.34 0.88 -3.47
C VAL A 19 -9.66 1.70 -2.38
N THR A 20 -9.15 1.02 -1.36
CA THR A 20 -8.11 1.58 -0.50
C THR A 20 -6.76 1.31 -1.16
N LEU A 21 -5.85 2.27 -1.14
CA LEU A 21 -4.51 2.11 -1.69
C LEU A 21 -3.47 2.17 -0.56
N THR A 22 -2.59 1.19 -0.50
CA THR A 22 -1.49 1.14 0.47
C THR A 22 -0.14 1.17 -0.22
N TYR A 23 0.86 1.66 0.52
CA TYR A 23 2.22 1.80 0.01
C TYR A 23 3.20 0.99 0.85
N THR A 24 3.98 0.10 0.24
CA THR A 24 5.12 -0.56 0.90
C THR A 24 6.37 0.30 0.83
N GLY A 25 7.24 0.17 1.83
CA GLY A 25 8.55 0.81 1.87
C GLY A 25 9.64 -0.13 1.36
N GLY A 26 10.51 0.36 0.49
CA GLY A 26 11.59 -0.38 -0.15
C GLY A 26 11.27 -0.69 -1.62
N CYS A 27 12.27 -0.57 -2.49
CA CYS A 27 12.17 -0.94 -3.90
C CYS A 27 13.52 -1.50 -4.38
N ASN A 28 13.49 -2.51 -5.24
CA ASN A 28 14.69 -3.07 -5.89
C ASN A 28 15.15 -2.24 -7.11
N PHE A 29 14.47 -1.14 -7.44
CA PHE A 29 14.86 -0.19 -8.48
C PHE A 29 15.26 1.18 -7.90
N ARG A 30 15.96 1.98 -8.70
CA ARG A 30 16.36 3.37 -8.40
C ARG A 30 16.05 4.27 -9.60
N CYS A 31 14.79 4.26 -10.05
CA CYS A 31 14.36 5.02 -11.21
C CYS A 31 14.62 6.53 -11.01
N PRO A 32 15.26 7.24 -11.95
CA PRO A 32 15.60 8.66 -11.79
C PRO A 32 14.37 9.58 -11.74
N TYR A 33 13.22 9.09 -12.20
CA TYR A 33 11.93 9.79 -12.20
C TYR A 33 10.97 9.28 -11.12
N CYS A 34 11.46 8.59 -10.08
CA CYS A 34 10.60 8.04 -9.03
C CYS A 34 9.89 9.18 -8.27
N GLN A 35 8.55 9.22 -8.40
CA GLN A 35 7.71 10.19 -7.68
C GLN A 35 7.67 9.91 -6.17
N ASN A 36 7.83 8.64 -5.78
CA ASN A 36 7.79 8.18 -4.39
C ASN A 36 9.18 7.82 -3.86
N LYS A 37 10.18 8.66 -4.16
CA LYS A 37 11.59 8.40 -3.81
C LYS A 37 11.81 8.15 -2.32
N ASP A 38 11.00 8.73 -1.44
CA ASP A 38 11.13 8.57 0.00
C ASP A 38 10.81 7.13 0.44
N LEU A 39 9.88 6.44 -0.26
CA LEU A 39 9.64 5.00 -0.05
C LEU A 39 10.88 4.16 -0.40
N VAL A 40 11.80 4.68 -1.21
CA VAL A 40 12.95 3.94 -1.76
C VAL A 40 14.25 4.27 -1.03
N LEU A 41 14.49 5.54 -0.75
CA LEU A 41 15.74 6.06 -0.19
C LEU A 41 15.71 6.11 1.33
N ASP A 42 14.55 6.46 1.91
CA ASP A 42 14.40 6.73 3.34
C ASP A 42 13.10 6.13 3.94
N PRO A 43 12.74 4.87 3.67
CA PRO A 43 11.46 4.31 4.13
C PRO A 43 11.32 4.29 5.66
N GLU A 44 12.43 4.25 6.39
CA GLU A 44 12.46 4.27 7.86
C GLU A 44 12.03 5.62 8.46
N LYS A 45 12.13 6.71 7.69
CA LYS A 45 11.66 8.04 8.13
C LYS A 45 10.14 8.19 8.00
N ILE A 46 9.49 7.28 7.28
CA ILE A 46 8.05 7.30 7.05
C ILE A 46 7.36 6.46 8.15
N PRO A 47 6.35 7.00 8.84
CA PRO A 47 5.58 6.26 9.82
C PRO A 47 5.05 4.94 9.27
N SER A 48 5.10 3.91 10.10
CA SER A 48 4.56 2.60 9.76
C SER A 48 3.09 2.52 10.15
N ILE A 49 2.29 1.87 9.31
CA ILE A 49 0.89 1.54 9.53
C ILE A 49 0.81 0.01 9.60
N ASP A 50 0.17 -0.51 10.64
CA ASP A 50 0.00 -1.95 10.77
C ASP A 50 -0.99 -2.48 9.72
N GLY A 51 -0.69 -3.63 9.15
CA GLY A 51 -1.61 -4.33 8.25
C GLY A 51 -2.94 -4.67 8.94
N GLU A 52 -2.95 -4.91 10.26
CA GLU A 52 -4.19 -5.12 11.02
C GLU A 52 -5.11 -3.89 10.97
N GLU A 53 -4.55 -2.68 11.11
CA GLU A 53 -5.32 -1.42 11.00
C GLU A 53 -5.95 -1.26 9.61
N ILE A 54 -5.23 -1.67 8.56
CA ILE A 54 -5.75 -1.65 7.18
C ILE A 54 -6.89 -2.66 7.02
N ILE A 55 -6.76 -3.87 7.58
CA ILE A 55 -7.81 -4.89 7.55
C ILE A 55 -9.06 -4.39 8.29
N GLU A 56 -8.89 -3.77 9.47
CA GLU A 56 -9.99 -3.15 10.22
C GLU A 56 -10.67 -2.04 9.42
N HIS A 57 -9.90 -1.19 8.75
CA HIS A 57 -10.43 -0.15 7.86
C HIS A 57 -11.29 -0.76 6.75
N LEU A 58 -10.75 -1.75 6.01
CA LEU A 58 -11.46 -2.45 4.95
C LEU A 58 -12.75 -3.08 5.48
N ASN A 59 -12.69 -3.77 6.62
CA ASN A 59 -13.85 -4.37 7.29
C ASN A 59 -14.93 -3.33 7.59
N SER A 60 -14.55 -2.17 8.10
CA SER A 60 -15.49 -1.07 8.40
C SER A 60 -16.14 -0.45 7.16
N LYS A 61 -15.53 -0.64 5.97
CA LYS A 61 -15.96 -0.04 4.69
C LYS A 61 -16.33 -1.05 3.61
N LYS A 62 -16.51 -2.33 3.94
CA LYS A 62 -16.87 -3.42 3.00
C LYS A 62 -18.05 -3.16 2.07
N LYS A 63 -18.99 -2.28 2.45
CA LYS A 63 -20.15 -1.92 1.61
C LYS A 63 -19.82 -0.90 0.52
N TRP A 64 -18.69 -0.20 0.64
CA TRP A 64 -18.32 0.93 -0.21
C TRP A 64 -17.04 0.68 -1.00
N LEU A 65 -16.12 -0.11 -0.45
CA LEU A 65 -14.87 -0.47 -1.11
C LEU A 65 -15.03 -1.82 -1.81
N ASP A 66 -14.61 -1.85 -3.07
CA ASP A 66 -14.46 -3.05 -3.88
C ASP A 66 -13.20 -3.85 -3.53
N GLY A 67 -12.17 -3.22 -2.95
CA GLY A 67 -10.93 -3.92 -2.63
C GLY A 67 -9.80 -3.07 -2.07
N LEU A 68 -8.64 -3.71 -1.96
CA LEU A 68 -7.37 -3.13 -1.55
C LEU A 68 -6.37 -3.20 -2.70
N MET A 69 -5.70 -2.09 -2.99
CA MET A 69 -4.59 -2.04 -3.91
C MET A 69 -3.29 -1.86 -3.13
N VAL A 70 -2.36 -2.80 -3.29
CA VAL A 70 -1.06 -2.77 -2.63
C VAL A 70 -0.02 -2.29 -3.64
N SER A 71 0.54 -1.11 -3.39
CA SER A 71 1.51 -0.41 -4.23
C SER A 71 2.68 0.08 -3.38
N GLY A 72 3.43 1.06 -3.87
CA GLY A 72 4.55 1.71 -3.18
C GLY A 72 5.82 0.90 -3.24
N GLY A 73 6.96 1.59 -3.31
CA GLY A 73 8.25 0.96 -3.56
C GLY A 73 8.15 -0.15 -4.62
N GLU A 74 8.55 -1.37 -4.25
CA GLU A 74 8.18 -2.60 -4.96
C GLU A 74 7.52 -3.58 -3.97
N PRO A 75 6.19 -3.79 -4.02
CA PRO A 75 5.51 -4.65 -3.04
C PRO A 75 5.96 -6.09 -3.07
N THR A 76 6.34 -6.61 -4.25
CA THR A 76 6.61 -8.04 -4.44
C THR A 76 7.95 -8.49 -3.82
N ILE A 77 8.81 -7.57 -3.37
CA ILE A 77 10.00 -7.94 -2.59
C ILE A 77 9.65 -8.38 -1.17
N HIS A 78 8.45 -8.06 -0.68
CA HIS A 78 8.01 -8.36 0.67
C HIS A 78 7.33 -9.74 0.72
N ARG A 79 8.07 -10.79 1.10
CA ARG A 79 7.51 -12.14 1.26
C ARG A 79 6.22 -12.21 2.12
N PRO A 80 6.07 -11.45 3.22
CA PRO A 80 4.85 -11.47 4.01
C PRO A 80 3.59 -10.98 3.28
N LEU A 81 3.75 -10.29 2.13
CA LEU A 81 2.63 -9.80 1.34
C LEU A 81 1.68 -10.91 0.89
N LEU A 82 2.22 -12.08 0.50
CA LEU A 82 1.40 -13.19 0.05
C LEU A 82 0.43 -13.66 1.13
N ASN A 83 0.91 -13.76 2.38
CA ASN A 83 0.06 -14.16 3.51
C ASN A 83 -0.93 -13.05 3.91
N PHE A 84 -0.63 -11.79 3.60
CA PHE A 84 -1.48 -10.65 3.94
C PHE A 84 -2.68 -10.51 2.99
N VAL A 85 -2.54 -10.90 1.72
CA VAL A 85 -3.59 -10.77 0.70
C VAL A 85 -4.48 -12.02 0.54
N GLN A 86 -4.25 -13.05 1.37
CA GLN A 86 -5.08 -14.27 1.44
C GLN A 86 -6.32 -14.04 2.30
#